data_AF-A0A358KLN1-F1
#
_entry.id   AF-A0A358KLN1-F1
#
_cell.length_a   1.000
_cell.length_b   1.000
_cell.length_c   1.000
_cell.angle_alpha   90.00
_cell.angle_beta   90.00
_cell.angle_gamma   90.00
#
_symmetry.space_group_name_H-M   'P 1'
#
loop_
_entity.id
_entity.type
_entity.pdbx_description
1 polymer ?
#
loop_
_entity_poly.entity_id
_entity_poly.type
_entity_poly.pdbx_seq_one_letter_code
_entity_poly.pdbx_strand_id
1 'polypeptide(L)'
;SKSTLDDLMEDARSLKRSLSKRDQETLTEYLQSVRDTEVKVEKAKRWLNIPLPQVDVDHLKLDVTPEDPRNYLRTMYELIYLAFKTDTTRVATYQLGRENGVGISDYLGRAVGFKLTHQLSHATREPDGFKNFGTYCRFINDELGRLASRLKATPEPG
;
A
#
# COMPACT_ATOMS: atom_id res chain seq x y z
N SER A 1 27.71 -4.57 12.55
CA SER A 1 27.76 -5.91 11.94
C SER A 1 28.72 -5.83 10.77
N LYS A 2 29.76 -6.66 10.71
CA LYS A 2 30.57 -6.84 9.48
C LYS A 2 29.71 -7.65 8.52
N SER A 3 29.47 -7.14 7.31
CA SER A 3 28.66 -7.84 6.31
C SER A 3 29.54 -8.82 5.52
N THR A 4 28.97 -9.94 5.07
CA THR A 4 29.65 -10.89 4.18
C THR A 4 30.16 -10.24 2.90
N LEU A 5 29.47 -9.20 2.44
CA LEU A 5 29.91 -8.38 1.33
C LEU A 5 31.19 -7.59 1.66
N ASP A 6 31.33 -7.08 2.90
CA ASP A 6 32.51 -6.33 3.33
C ASP A 6 33.79 -7.21 3.30
N ASP A 7 33.66 -8.52 3.57
CA ASP A 7 34.77 -9.48 3.51
C ASP A 7 35.19 -9.81 2.06
N LEU A 8 34.25 -9.73 1.10
CA LEU A 8 34.50 -9.99 -0.33
C LEU A 8 34.83 -8.72 -1.13
N MET A 9 34.79 -7.54 -0.51
CA MET A 9 35.02 -6.26 -1.20
C MET A 9 36.43 -6.13 -1.80
N GLU A 10 37.43 -6.76 -1.19
CA GLU A 10 38.80 -6.76 -1.71
C GLU A 10 38.90 -7.54 -3.03
N ASP A 11 38.34 -8.75 -3.05
CA ASP A 11 38.27 -9.59 -4.24
C ASP A 11 37.42 -8.95 -5.34
N ALA A 12 36.27 -8.36 -4.97
CA ALA A 12 35.39 -7.64 -5.89
C ALA A 12 36.11 -6.43 -6.53
N ARG A 13 36.92 -5.68 -5.76
CA ARG A 13 37.75 -4.58 -6.28
C ARG A 13 38.83 -5.10 -7.22
N SER A 14 39.42 -6.25 -6.92
CA SER A 14 40.41 -6.88 -7.78
C SER A 14 39.82 -7.31 -9.12
N LEU A 15 38.69 -8.00 -9.08
CA LEU A 15 37.94 -8.43 -10.26
C LEU A 15 37.48 -7.23 -11.11
N LYS A 16 37.01 -6.15 -10.47
CA LYS A 16 36.59 -4.93 -11.18
C LYS A 16 37.69 -4.35 -12.08
N ARG A 17 38.97 -4.47 -11.68
CA ARG A 17 40.12 -3.97 -12.46
C ARG A 17 40.40 -4.79 -13.72
N SER A 18 40.02 -6.06 -13.77
CA SER A 18 40.21 -6.94 -14.94
C SER A 18 39.02 -6.95 -15.90
N LEU A 19 37.91 -6.29 -15.55
CA LEU A 19 36.67 -6.32 -16.30
C LEU A 19 36.51 -5.13 -17.26
N SER A 20 35.78 -5.36 -18.35
CA SER A 20 35.34 -4.29 -19.26
C SER A 20 34.40 -3.31 -18.54
N LYS A 21 34.25 -2.09 -19.05
CA LYS A 21 33.37 -1.08 -18.43
C LYS A 21 31.93 -1.59 -18.24
N ARG A 22 31.39 -2.31 -19.22
CA ARG A 22 30.05 -2.91 -19.17
C ARG A 22 29.93 -3.97 -18.07
N ASP A 23 30.94 -4.80 -17.92
CA ASP A 23 30.93 -5.84 -16.89
C ASP A 23 31.15 -5.27 -15.48
N GLN A 24 31.88 -4.15 -15.37
CA GLN A 24 31.99 -3.40 -14.12
C GLN A 24 30.65 -2.83 -13.67
N GLU A 25 29.82 -2.34 -14.59
CA GLU A 25 28.46 -1.88 -14.30
C GLU A 25 27.61 -3.05 -13.79
N THR A 26 27.64 -4.19 -14.48
CA THR A 26 26.92 -5.41 -14.08
C THR A 26 27.35 -5.91 -12.70
N LEU A 27 28.66 -5.96 -12.42
CA LEU A 27 29.20 -6.34 -11.11
C LEU A 27 28.75 -5.36 -10.02
N THR A 28 28.67 -4.07 -10.33
CA THR A 28 28.21 -3.04 -9.38
C THR A 28 26.73 -3.25 -9.04
N GLU A 29 25.87 -3.51 -10.02
CA GLU A 29 24.46 -3.82 -9.79
C GLU A 29 24.28 -5.08 -8.95
N TYR A 30 25.05 -6.13 -9.22
CA TYR A 30 25.02 -7.36 -8.43
C TYR A 30 25.40 -7.12 -6.97
N LEU A 31 26.52 -6.45 -6.71
CA LEU A 31 26.96 -6.14 -5.34
C LEU A 31 25.93 -5.25 -4.63
N GLN A 32 25.31 -4.31 -5.33
CA GLN A 32 24.21 -3.51 -4.77
C GLN A 32 23.01 -4.38 -4.39
N SER A 33 22.61 -5.34 -5.23
CA SER A 33 21.51 -6.26 -4.94
C SER A 33 21.78 -7.13 -3.70
N VAL A 34 23.01 -7.60 -3.52
CA VAL A 34 23.42 -8.35 -2.33
C VAL A 34 23.37 -7.45 -1.08
N ARG A 35 23.88 -6.21 -1.17
CA ARG A 35 23.82 -5.23 -0.08
C ARG A 35 22.37 -4.95 0.34
N ASP A 36 21.48 -4.75 -0.62
CA ASP A 36 20.05 -4.51 -0.35
C ASP A 36 19.40 -5.70 0.34
N THR A 37 19.81 -6.92 -0.03
CA THR A 37 19.35 -8.16 0.62
C THR A 37 19.84 -8.25 2.06
N GLU A 38 21.11 -7.96 2.34
CA GLU A 38 21.65 -7.91 3.70
C GLU A 38 20.91 -6.87 4.57
N VAL A 39 20.64 -5.68 4.02
CA VAL A 39 19.86 -4.63 4.71
C VAL A 39 18.45 -5.12 5.02
N LYS A 40 17.78 -5.82 4.11
CA LYS A 40 16.45 -6.40 4.34
C LYS A 40 16.49 -7.45 5.45
N VAL A 41 17.47 -8.35 5.44
CA VAL A 41 17.64 -9.39 6.47
C VAL A 41 17.89 -8.76 7.84
N GLU A 42 18.77 -7.77 7.93
CA GLU A 42 19.05 -7.07 9.20
C GLU A 42 17.82 -6.31 9.71
N LYS A 43 17.03 -5.68 8.83
CA LYS A 43 15.74 -5.13 9.21
C LYS A 43 14.82 -6.24 9.74
N ALA A 44 14.61 -7.32 9.00
CA ALA A 44 13.75 -8.42 9.45
C ALA A 44 14.15 -8.99 10.82
N LYS A 45 15.45 -9.16 11.10
CA LYS A 45 15.96 -9.57 12.42
C LYS A 45 15.59 -8.61 13.54
N ARG A 46 15.64 -7.30 13.30
CA ARG A 46 15.19 -6.30 14.29
C ARG A 46 13.71 -6.45 14.57
N TRP A 47 12.90 -6.63 13.52
CA TRP A 47 11.46 -6.78 13.61
C TRP A 47 11.02 -8.04 14.38
N LEU A 48 11.78 -9.15 14.30
CA LEU A 48 11.46 -10.39 15.03
C LEU A 48 11.35 -10.21 16.55
N ASN A 49 12.06 -9.23 17.12
CA ASN A 49 12.11 -9.00 18.57
C ASN A 49 11.24 -7.82 19.03
N ILE A 50 10.58 -7.11 18.11
CA ILE A 50 9.68 -6.02 18.45
C ILE A 50 8.29 -6.64 18.68
N PRO A 51 7.73 -6.56 19.91
CA PRO A 51 6.40 -7.08 20.16
C PRO A 51 5.38 -6.32 19.31
N LEU A 52 4.38 -7.04 18.78
CA LEU A 52 3.28 -6.40 18.07
C LEU A 52 2.57 -5.44 19.03
N PRO A 53 2.41 -4.16 18.67
CA PRO A 53 1.68 -3.21 19.50
C PRO A 53 0.23 -3.66 19.66
N GLN A 54 -0.28 -3.59 20.89
CA GLN A 54 -1.68 -3.91 21.14
C GLN A 54 -2.56 -2.74 20.71
N VAL A 55 -3.55 -3.05 19.87
CA VAL A 55 -4.53 -2.10 19.36
C VAL A 55 -5.91 -2.67 19.61
N ASP A 56 -6.82 -1.83 20.09
CA ASP A 56 -8.24 -2.16 20.16
C ASP A 56 -8.78 -2.29 18.72
N VAL A 57 -9.28 -3.48 18.41
CA VAL A 57 -9.83 -3.86 17.09
C VAL A 57 -11.30 -4.23 17.17
N ASP A 58 -11.97 -4.06 18.31
CA ASP A 58 -13.35 -4.52 18.52
C ASP A 58 -14.36 -3.79 17.61
N HIS A 59 -13.99 -2.60 17.15
CA HIS A 59 -14.76 -1.81 16.19
C HIS A 59 -14.54 -2.24 14.72
N LEU A 60 -13.55 -3.08 14.42
CA LEU A 60 -13.28 -3.54 13.06
C LEU A 60 -14.17 -4.72 12.70
N LYS A 61 -14.92 -4.57 11.61
CA LYS A 61 -15.68 -5.67 11.00
C LYS A 61 -14.80 -6.41 10.01
N LEU A 62 -14.01 -7.36 10.49
CA LEU A 62 -13.07 -8.11 9.64
C LEU A 62 -13.77 -9.13 8.70
N ASP A 63 -15.02 -9.44 8.98
CA ASP A 63 -15.91 -10.27 8.16
C ASP A 63 -16.71 -9.46 7.13
N VAL A 64 -16.47 -8.14 7.03
CA VAL A 64 -17.13 -7.30 6.04
C VAL A 64 -16.76 -7.74 4.63
N THR A 65 -17.76 -7.81 3.76
CA THR A 65 -17.59 -8.19 2.37
C THR A 65 -17.89 -7.00 1.45
N PRO A 66 -17.46 -7.01 0.18
CA PRO A 66 -17.73 -5.90 -0.75
C PRO A 66 -19.22 -5.68 -1.06
N GLU A 67 -20.11 -6.56 -0.62
CA GLU A 67 -21.56 -6.39 -0.59
C GLU A 67 -22.00 -5.24 0.35
N ASP A 68 -21.18 -4.90 1.34
CA ASP A 68 -21.26 -3.67 2.15
C ASP A 68 -20.05 -2.76 1.84
N PRO A 69 -20.03 -2.11 0.67
CA PRO A 69 -18.83 -1.47 0.14
C PRO A 69 -18.36 -0.29 0.99
N ARG A 70 -19.27 0.40 1.69
CA ARG A 70 -18.89 1.51 2.58
C ARG A 70 -18.08 0.98 3.74
N ASN A 71 -18.58 -0.03 4.46
CA ASN A 71 -17.86 -0.58 5.60
C ASN A 71 -16.62 -1.36 5.15
N TYR A 72 -16.64 -1.97 3.97
CA TYR A 72 -15.48 -2.61 3.36
C TYR A 72 -14.34 -1.59 3.13
N LEU A 73 -14.62 -0.49 2.43
CA LEU A 73 -13.64 0.59 2.20
C LEU A 73 -13.11 1.15 3.52
N ARG A 74 -14.00 1.43 4.45
CA ARG A 74 -13.63 1.96 5.76
C ARG A 74 -12.72 1.01 6.51
N THR A 75 -13.05 -0.28 6.56
CA THR A 75 -12.23 -1.31 7.22
C THR A 75 -10.85 -1.42 6.58
N MET A 76 -10.75 -1.39 5.24
CA MET A 76 -9.46 -1.38 4.56
C MET A 76 -8.62 -0.15 4.91
N TYR A 77 -9.23 1.04 4.99
CA TYR A 77 -8.54 2.25 5.47
C TYR A 77 -8.13 2.15 6.94
N GLU A 78 -8.94 1.52 7.80
CA GLU A 78 -8.55 1.26 9.18
C GLU A 78 -7.34 0.32 9.28
N LEU A 79 -7.27 -0.73 8.45
CA LEU A 79 -6.12 -1.63 8.41
C LEU A 79 -4.86 -0.91 7.93
N ILE A 80 -4.96 -0.04 6.92
CA ILE A 80 -3.85 0.79 6.46
C ILE A 80 -3.41 1.76 7.56
N TYR A 81 -4.36 2.41 8.23
CA TYR A 81 -4.09 3.28 9.37
C TYR A 81 -3.33 2.53 10.47
N LEU A 82 -3.81 1.33 10.86
CA LEU A 82 -3.15 0.52 11.86
C LEU A 82 -1.74 0.14 11.43
N ALA A 83 -1.53 -0.30 10.18
CA ALA A 83 -0.21 -0.66 9.69
C ALA A 83 0.82 0.50 9.77
N PHE A 84 0.38 1.76 9.67
CA PHE A 84 1.22 2.92 9.92
C PHE A 84 1.38 3.20 11.42
N LYS A 85 0.28 3.21 12.18
CA LYS A 85 0.30 3.46 13.63
C LYS A 85 1.18 2.46 14.39
N THR A 86 1.22 1.21 13.94
CA THR A 86 1.99 0.11 14.52
C THR A 86 3.39 0.00 13.93
N ASP A 87 3.80 1.01 13.15
CA ASP A 87 5.08 1.10 12.46
C ASP A 87 5.34 0.01 11.41
N THR A 88 4.39 -0.90 11.18
CA THR A 88 4.55 -2.15 10.41
C THR A 88 5.01 -1.93 8.97
N THR A 89 4.62 -0.83 8.36
CA THR A 89 5.12 -0.40 7.04
C THR A 89 5.21 1.12 6.98
N ARG A 90 6.01 1.62 6.03
CA ARG A 90 6.04 3.06 5.64
C ARG A 90 5.25 3.34 4.38
N VAL A 91 4.85 2.30 3.65
CA VAL A 91 4.22 2.41 2.33
C VAL A 91 3.04 1.45 2.24
N ALA A 92 1.92 1.93 1.70
CA ALA A 92 0.75 1.13 1.40
C ALA A 92 0.19 1.54 0.03
N THR A 93 -0.32 0.55 -0.72
CA THR A 93 -1.06 0.74 -1.97
C THR A 93 -2.38 0.03 -1.85
N TYR A 94 -3.48 0.71 -2.21
CA TYR A 94 -4.81 0.12 -2.17
C TYR A 94 -5.63 0.52 -3.40
N GLN A 95 -6.09 -0.48 -4.14
CA GLN A 95 -6.95 -0.30 -5.32
C GLN A 95 -8.41 -0.45 -4.92
N LEU A 96 -9.20 0.61 -5.11
CA LEU A 96 -10.61 0.65 -4.70
C LEU A 96 -11.54 -0.20 -5.57
N GLY A 97 -11.21 -0.35 -6.85
CA GLY A 97 -12.04 -1.06 -7.83
C GLY A 97 -11.33 -1.20 -9.17
N ARG A 98 -11.97 -1.89 -10.12
CA ARG A 98 -11.51 -1.97 -11.52
C ARG A 98 -12.49 -1.21 -12.41
N GLU A 99 -11.98 -0.27 -13.20
CA GLU A 99 -12.81 0.57 -14.08
C GLU A 99 -13.33 -0.15 -15.33
N ASN A 100 -13.15 -1.47 -15.47
CA ASN A 100 -13.75 -2.25 -16.55
C ASN A 100 -15.14 -2.81 -16.20
N GLY A 101 -15.67 -2.50 -15.01
CA GLY A 101 -17.04 -2.84 -14.59
C GLY A 101 -17.30 -4.32 -14.30
N VAL A 102 -16.24 -5.10 -14.04
CA VAL A 102 -16.36 -6.55 -13.89
C VAL A 102 -16.37 -6.99 -12.43
N GLY A 103 -17.42 -7.73 -12.08
CA GLY A 103 -17.52 -8.49 -10.84
C GLY A 103 -17.65 -7.63 -9.58
N ILE A 104 -17.27 -8.23 -8.46
CA ILE A 104 -17.40 -7.66 -7.11
C ILE A 104 -16.63 -6.32 -6.97
N SER A 105 -15.60 -6.11 -7.81
CA SER A 105 -14.81 -4.87 -7.81
C SER A 105 -15.56 -3.62 -8.28
N ASP A 106 -16.78 -3.78 -8.82
CA ASP A 106 -17.62 -2.67 -9.31
C ASP A 106 -18.71 -2.25 -8.32
N TYR A 107 -18.70 -2.80 -7.10
CA TYR A 107 -19.78 -2.60 -6.12
C TYR A 107 -19.67 -1.30 -5.33
N LEU A 108 -18.56 -0.56 -5.44
CA LEU A 108 -18.29 0.59 -4.59
C LEU A 108 -19.37 1.69 -4.70
N GLY A 109 -19.97 1.86 -5.88
CA GLY A 109 -21.11 2.77 -6.11
C GLY A 109 -22.35 2.47 -5.25
N ARG A 110 -22.51 1.24 -4.74
CA ARG A 110 -23.64 0.87 -3.86
C ARG A 110 -23.58 1.58 -2.52
N ALA A 111 -22.39 2.03 -2.10
CA ALA A 111 -22.21 2.83 -0.88
C ALA A 111 -22.99 4.17 -0.92
N VAL A 112 -23.34 4.64 -2.11
CA VAL A 112 -24.12 5.86 -2.35
C VAL A 112 -25.40 5.61 -3.14
N GLY A 113 -25.90 4.36 -3.13
CA GLY A 113 -27.20 4.00 -3.70
C GLY A 113 -27.21 3.65 -5.19
N PHE A 114 -26.04 3.54 -5.84
CA PHE A 114 -25.95 3.12 -7.25
C PHE A 114 -25.58 1.65 -7.39
N LYS A 115 -26.04 0.95 -8.43
CA LYS A 115 -25.82 -0.50 -8.54
C LYS A 115 -24.38 -0.89 -8.84
N LEU A 116 -23.73 -0.15 -9.74
CA LEU A 116 -22.43 -0.46 -10.34
C LEU A 116 -21.68 0.85 -10.58
N THR A 117 -20.41 0.93 -10.19
CA THR A 117 -19.57 2.13 -10.34
C THR A 117 -19.34 2.47 -11.81
N HIS A 118 -18.92 1.50 -12.62
CA HIS A 118 -18.50 1.72 -14.00
C HIS A 118 -19.63 2.32 -14.84
N GLN A 119 -20.87 1.87 -14.62
CA GLN A 119 -22.05 2.37 -15.32
C GLN A 119 -22.26 3.88 -15.13
N LEU A 120 -21.86 4.44 -13.99
CA LEU A 120 -22.00 5.89 -13.73
C LEU A 120 -21.19 6.73 -14.73
N SER A 121 -20.05 6.23 -15.20
CA SER A 121 -19.24 6.94 -16.19
C SER A 121 -19.91 7.02 -17.57
N HIS A 122 -20.64 5.97 -17.96
CA HIS A 122 -21.40 5.92 -19.22
C HIS A 122 -22.72 6.69 -19.17
N ALA A 123 -23.33 6.80 -17.99
CA ALA A 123 -24.60 7.51 -17.78
C ALA A 123 -24.45 9.04 -17.69
N THR A 124 -23.26 9.61 -17.86
CA THR A 124 -22.99 11.05 -17.68
C THR A 124 -23.81 11.98 -18.58
N ARG A 125 -24.31 11.48 -19.72
CA ARG A 125 -25.17 12.24 -20.66
C ARG A 125 -26.67 12.18 -20.34
N GLU A 126 -27.08 11.36 -19.39
CA GLU A 126 -28.46 11.29 -18.93
C GLU A 126 -28.80 12.48 -18.01
N PRO A 127 -30.09 12.79 -17.78
CA PRO A 127 -30.49 13.73 -16.74
C PRO A 127 -29.85 13.35 -15.40
N ASP A 128 -29.28 14.33 -14.70
CA ASP A 128 -28.50 14.14 -13.46
C ASP A 128 -27.24 13.25 -13.57
N GLY A 129 -26.83 12.80 -14.76
CA GLY A 129 -25.69 11.89 -14.95
C GLY A 129 -24.40 12.35 -14.27
N PHE A 130 -23.96 13.58 -14.56
CA PHE A 130 -22.79 14.19 -13.89
C PHE A 130 -22.97 14.38 -12.38
N LYS A 131 -24.20 14.66 -11.91
CA LYS A 131 -24.49 14.81 -10.49
C LYS A 131 -24.38 13.46 -9.77
N ASN A 132 -24.88 12.39 -10.38
CA ASN A 132 -24.78 11.02 -9.85
C ASN A 132 -23.31 10.56 -9.80
N PHE A 133 -22.56 10.76 -10.88
CA PHE A 133 -21.13 10.45 -10.90
C PHE A 133 -20.35 11.28 -9.88
N GLY A 134 -20.66 12.58 -9.78
CA GLY A 134 -20.08 13.47 -8.77
C GLY A 134 -20.39 13.05 -7.33
N THR A 135 -21.57 12.48 -7.07
CA THR A 135 -21.94 11.94 -5.75
C THR A 135 -21.05 10.77 -5.36
N TYR A 136 -20.77 9.87 -6.31
CA TYR A 136 -19.81 8.78 -6.11
C TYR A 136 -18.37 9.27 -5.91
N CYS A 137 -17.90 10.19 -6.77
CA CYS A 137 -16.56 10.77 -6.64
C CYS A 137 -16.38 11.48 -5.28
N ARG A 138 -17.40 12.21 -4.81
CA ARG A 138 -17.39 12.85 -3.50
C ARG A 138 -17.22 11.81 -2.38
N PHE A 139 -17.99 10.72 -2.42
CA PHE A 139 -17.88 9.67 -1.41
C PHE A 139 -16.46 9.10 -1.29
N ILE A 140 -15.78 8.80 -2.40
CA ILE A 140 -14.40 8.31 -2.35
C ILE A 140 -13.47 9.34 -1.68
N ASN A 141 -13.59 10.61 -2.09
CA ASN A 141 -12.75 11.68 -1.55
C ASN A 141 -13.03 11.95 -0.06
N ASP A 142 -14.29 11.85 0.37
CA ASP A 142 -14.66 12.01 1.77
C ASP A 142 -14.06 10.90 2.64
N GLU A 143 -14.10 9.64 2.20
CA GLU A 143 -13.49 8.53 2.94
C GLU A 143 -11.95 8.60 2.96
N LEU A 144 -11.32 9.04 1.87
CA LEU A 144 -9.88 9.34 1.85
C LEU A 144 -9.54 10.49 2.81
N GLY A 145 -10.36 11.55 2.81
CA GLY A 145 -10.22 12.68 3.73
C GLY A 145 -10.36 12.26 5.19
N ARG A 146 -11.25 11.30 5.49
CA ARG A 146 -11.38 10.68 6.82
C ARG A 146 -10.09 9.98 7.24
N LEU A 147 -9.50 9.15 6.37
CA LEU A 147 -8.21 8.49 6.62
C LEU A 147 -7.10 9.52 6.85
N ALA A 148 -6.96 10.49 5.95
CA ALA A 148 -5.92 11.53 6.03
C ALA A 148 -6.03 12.37 7.31
N SER A 149 -7.26 12.73 7.70
CA SER A 149 -7.51 13.47 8.94
C SER A 149 -7.12 12.66 10.17
N ARG A 150 -7.41 11.36 10.16
CA ARG A 150 -7.04 10.45 11.25
C ARG A 150 -5.53 10.26 11.36
N LEU A 151 -4.84 10.11 10.22
CA LEU A 151 -3.37 10.05 10.18
C LEU A 151 -2.76 11.34 10.74
N LYS A 152 -3.24 12.51 10.28
CA LYS A 152 -2.77 13.81 10.78
C LYS A 152 -2.96 13.99 12.30
N ALA A 153 -4.06 13.47 12.85
CA ALA A 153 -4.35 13.54 14.28
C ALA A 153 -3.60 12.50 15.12
N THR A 154 -2.93 11.53 14.50
CA THR A 154 -2.20 10.47 15.19
C THR A 154 -0.71 10.82 15.23
N PRO A 155 -0.09 10.89 16.41
CA PRO A 155 1.36 11.05 16.51
C PRO A 155 2.09 9.88 15.84
N GLU A 156 3.21 10.17 15.19
CA GLU A 156 4.09 9.13 14.66
C GLU A 156 4.54 8.18 15.80
N PRO A 157 4.57 6.86 15.56
CA PRO A 157 5.20 5.94 16.49
C PRO A 157 6.69 6.30 16.67
N GLY A 158 7.16 6.26 17.92
CA GLY A 158 8.52 6.66 18.33
C GLY A 158 9.61 5.67 17.97
#